data_AF-A0A800FWX0-F1
#
_entry.id   AF-A0A800FWX0-F1
#
_cell.length_a   1.000
_cell.length_b   1.000
_cell.length_c   1.000
_cell.angle_alpha   90.00
_cell.angle_beta   90.00
_cell.angle_gamma   90.00
#
_symmetry.space_group_name_H-M   'P 1'
#
loop_
_entity.id
_entity.type
_entity.pdbx_description
1 polymer ?
#
loop_
_entity_poly.entity_id
_entity_poly.type
_entity_poly.pdbx_seq_one_letter_code
_entity_poly.pdbx_strand_id
1 'polypeptide(L)'
;MSADQQSPLISKQGSSDADDTARFRVLDVKPRPYGGLTLRLRFESGELPKIRKLLNATLTAIAPKKQKSLMLKVEGFPVFGGKPSADRLYRTGRIDLNVSSSDEGLAALRPGWQISAPLS
;
A
#
# COMPACT_ATOMS: atom_id res chain seq x y z
N MET A 1 40.53 35.37 -19.53
CA MET A 1 39.61 34.52 -20.31
C MET A 1 39.23 33.37 -19.41
N SER A 2 38.04 33.46 -18.81
CA SER A 2 37.55 32.55 -17.79
C SER A 2 36.68 31.49 -18.44
N ALA A 3 37.09 30.23 -18.38
CA ALA A 3 36.29 29.09 -18.76
C ALA A 3 36.73 27.89 -17.93
N ASP A 4 35.95 27.54 -16.92
CA ASP A 4 35.43 26.18 -16.83
C ASP A 4 34.27 26.17 -15.85
N GLN A 5 33.07 26.05 -16.41
CA GLN A 5 31.84 25.88 -15.67
C GLN A 5 31.76 24.43 -15.21
N GLN A 6 31.95 24.24 -13.89
CA GLN A 6 31.76 22.97 -13.23
C GLN A 6 30.26 22.63 -13.27
N SER A 7 29.92 21.63 -14.08
CA SER A 7 28.57 21.08 -14.22
C SER A 7 28.10 20.49 -12.88
N PRO A 8 26.88 20.81 -12.38
CA PRO A 8 26.35 20.06 -11.26
C PRO A 8 25.91 18.68 -11.73
N LEU A 9 26.45 17.63 -11.09
CA LEU A 9 25.96 16.27 -11.17
C LEU A 9 24.47 16.26 -10.81
N ILE A 10 23.62 16.14 -11.83
CA ILE A 10 22.21 15.76 -11.65
C ILE A 10 22.23 14.34 -11.12
N SER A 11 21.91 14.21 -9.84
CA SER A 11 21.60 12.95 -9.18
C SER A 11 20.55 12.20 -10.01
N LYS A 12 20.98 11.15 -10.71
CA LYS A 12 20.10 10.08 -11.16
C LYS A 12 19.62 9.32 -9.92
N GLN A 13 18.70 9.90 -9.16
CA GLN A 13 17.78 9.14 -8.33
C GLN A 13 16.63 8.68 -9.22
N GLY A 14 16.93 7.71 -10.08
CA GLY A 14 15.97 7.02 -10.92
C GLY A 14 16.05 5.53 -10.65
N SER A 15 14.92 4.99 -10.18
CA SER A 15 14.42 3.63 -10.47
C SER A 15 15.26 2.43 -10.02
N SER A 16 14.97 1.92 -8.81
CA SER A 16 15.11 0.47 -8.53
C SER A 16 14.26 -0.05 -7.35
N ASP A 17 13.66 0.80 -6.50
CA ASP A 17 12.71 0.34 -5.45
C ASP A 17 11.23 0.39 -5.86
N ALA A 18 10.92 0.97 -7.02
CA ALA A 18 9.53 1.15 -7.45
C ALA A 18 8.92 -0.09 -8.11
N ASP A 19 9.74 -1.05 -8.54
CA ASP A 19 9.29 -2.21 -9.32
C ASP A 19 8.93 -3.42 -8.45
N ASP A 20 9.39 -3.48 -7.18
CA ASP A 20 9.07 -4.60 -6.28
C ASP A 20 7.92 -4.30 -5.28
N THR A 21 7.09 -3.30 -5.59
CA THR A 21 5.96 -2.91 -4.75
C THR A 21 4.64 -2.80 -5.52
N ALA A 22 3.61 -3.44 -4.97
CA ALA A 22 2.25 -3.31 -5.46
C ALA A 22 1.58 -2.07 -4.86
N ARG A 23 0.93 -1.27 -5.70
CA ARG A 23 0.21 -0.08 -5.27
C ARG A 23 -1.29 -0.28 -5.35
N PHE A 24 -1.96 0.11 -4.28
CA PHE A 24 -3.41 0.06 -4.17
C PHE A 24 -3.96 1.40 -3.70
N ARG A 25 -5.17 1.73 -4.15
CA ARG A 25 -5.98 2.81 -3.60
C ARG A 25 -6.96 2.27 -2.57
N VAL A 26 -7.07 2.95 -1.45
CA VAL A 26 -8.12 2.72 -0.45
C VAL A 26 -9.44 3.23 -1.01
N LEU A 27 -10.40 2.32 -1.19
CA LEU A 27 -11.77 2.63 -1.59
C LEU A 27 -12.68 2.86 -0.38
N ASP A 28 -12.49 2.07 0.68
CA ASP A 28 -13.34 2.09 1.86
C ASP A 28 -12.54 1.64 3.10
N VAL A 29 -12.97 2.12 4.26
CA VAL A 29 -12.35 1.86 5.57
C VAL A 29 -13.45 1.54 6.55
N LYS A 30 -13.40 0.36 7.18
CA LYS A 30 -14.39 -0.06 8.16
C LYS A 30 -13.74 -0.41 9.49
N PRO A 31 -14.23 0.12 10.63
CA PRO A 31 -13.75 -0.30 11.93
C PRO A 31 -14.12 -1.77 12.18
N ARG A 32 -13.25 -2.49 12.89
CA ARG A 32 -13.53 -3.86 13.34
C ARG A 32 -13.80 -3.92 14.84
N PRO A 33 -14.58 -4.92 15.30
CA PRO A 33 -14.63 -5.27 16.71
C PRO A 33 -13.21 -5.55 17.24
N TYR A 34 -12.92 -5.11 18.46
CA TYR A 34 -11.64 -5.31 19.15
C TYR A 34 -10.43 -4.57 18.53
N GLY A 35 -10.67 -3.57 17.68
CA GLY A 35 -9.64 -2.71 17.12
C GLY A 35 -9.17 -3.10 15.71
N GLY A 36 -8.38 -2.22 15.11
CA GLY A 36 -7.95 -2.33 13.72
C GLY A 36 -9.02 -1.87 12.72
N LEU A 37 -8.67 -1.99 11.44
CA LEU A 37 -9.52 -1.57 10.31
C LEU A 37 -9.61 -2.68 9.26
N THR A 38 -10.74 -2.75 8.56
CA THR A 38 -10.86 -3.45 7.30
C THR A 38 -10.71 -2.44 6.18
N LEU A 39 -9.75 -2.63 5.29
CA LEU A 39 -9.52 -1.78 4.13
C LEU A 39 -10.04 -2.49 2.89
N ARG A 40 -10.86 -1.80 2.11
CA ARG A 40 -11.16 -2.21 0.74
C ARG A 40 -10.21 -1.51 -0.19
N LEU A 41 -9.42 -2.28 -0.90
CA LEU A 41 -8.36 -1.80 -1.76
C LEU A 41 -8.67 -2.07 -3.23
N ARG A 42 -8.22 -1.17 -4.09
CA ARG A 42 -8.17 -1.35 -5.55
C ARG A 42 -6.74 -1.26 -6.02
N PHE A 43 -6.26 -2.29 -6.69
CA PHE A 43 -4.98 -2.30 -7.36
C PHE A 43 -4.91 -1.20 -8.41
N GLU A 44 -3.79 -0.47 -8.41
CA GLU A 44 -3.53 0.63 -9.34
C GLU A 44 -2.37 0.34 -10.27
N SER A 45 -1.23 -0.12 -9.73
CA SER A 45 -0.01 -0.33 -10.50
C SER A 45 1.02 -1.22 -9.77
N GLY A 46 2.04 -1.64 -10.50
CA GLY A 46 3.07 -2.58 -10.05
C GLY A 46 2.77 -4.00 -10.52
N GLU A 47 3.32 -4.99 -9.83
CA GLU A 47 2.90 -6.39 -9.97
C GLU A 47 1.79 -6.72 -8.96
N LEU A 48 1.00 -7.76 -9.24
CA LEU A 48 0.02 -8.25 -8.30
C LEU A 48 0.69 -9.17 -7.27
N PRO A 49 0.66 -8.83 -5.97
CA PRO A 49 1.30 -9.63 -4.94
C PRO A 49 0.52 -10.93 -4.76
N LYS A 50 1.24 -12.00 -4.42
CA LYS A 50 0.60 -13.27 -4.07
C LYS A 50 -0.20 -13.06 -2.77
N ILE A 51 -1.49 -13.39 -2.78
CA ILE A 51 -2.36 -13.18 -1.60
C ILE A 51 -1.78 -13.79 -0.32
N ARG A 52 -1.15 -14.96 -0.40
CA ARG A 52 -0.51 -15.60 0.76
C ARG A 52 0.61 -14.76 1.38
N LYS A 53 1.28 -13.92 0.60
CA LYS A 53 2.36 -13.03 1.03
C LYS A 53 1.85 -11.77 1.70
N LEU A 54 0.62 -11.35 1.39
CA LEU A 54 -0.01 -10.22 2.07
C LEU A 54 -0.34 -10.56 3.53
N LEU A 55 -0.54 -11.83 3.89
CA LEU A 55 -0.77 -12.22 5.27
C LEU A 55 0.47 -11.94 6.12
N ASN A 56 0.30 -11.22 7.25
CA ASN A 56 1.39 -10.75 8.11
C ASN A 56 2.36 -9.77 7.46
N ALA A 57 2.10 -9.31 6.23
CA ALA A 57 2.93 -8.29 5.60
C ALA A 57 2.79 -6.94 6.31
N THR A 58 3.86 -6.17 6.25
CA THR A 58 3.84 -4.76 6.61
C THR A 58 3.58 -3.93 5.36
N LEU A 59 2.56 -3.08 5.42
CA LEU A 59 2.17 -2.18 4.34
C LEU A 59 2.51 -0.75 4.71
N THR A 60 2.78 0.08 3.71
CA THR A 60 2.94 1.52 3.89
C THR A 60 1.72 2.23 3.33
N ALA A 61 0.98 2.92 4.20
CA ALA A 61 -0.14 3.76 3.80
C ALA A 61 0.32 5.21 3.66
N ILE A 62 0.04 5.83 2.53
CA ILE A 62 0.48 7.18 2.17
C ILE A 62 -0.76 8.06 1.98
N ALA A 63 -0.78 9.19 2.69
CA ALA A 63 -1.85 10.16 2.60
C ALA A 63 -1.94 10.80 1.20
N PRO A 64 -3.13 11.20 0.74
CA PRO A 64 -3.27 12.11 -0.39
C PRO A 64 -2.35 13.32 -0.20
N LYS A 65 -1.67 13.75 -1.27
CA LYS A 65 -0.63 14.80 -1.26
C LYS A 65 0.69 14.41 -0.56
N LYS A 66 0.91 13.12 -0.24
CA LYS A 66 2.17 12.57 0.31
C LYS A 66 2.64 13.22 1.62
N GLN A 67 1.74 13.83 2.39
CA GLN A 67 2.10 14.58 3.59
C GLN A 67 2.38 13.71 4.83
N LYS A 68 1.86 12.48 4.86
CA LYS A 68 2.03 11.54 5.97
C LYS A 68 2.14 10.11 5.42
N SER A 69 2.95 9.28 6.07
CA SER A 69 2.98 7.83 5.86
C SER A 69 2.74 7.12 7.20
N LEU A 70 2.13 5.94 7.14
CA LEU A 70 1.81 5.09 8.29
C LEU A 70 2.17 3.65 7.96
N MET A 71 2.75 2.94 8.92
CA MET A 71 2.96 1.50 8.78
C MET A 71 1.74 0.74 9.26
N LEU A 72 1.27 -0.21 8.46
CA LEU A 72 0.16 -1.08 8.78
C LEU A 72 0.65 -2.52 8.79
N LYS A 73 0.14 -3.34 9.70
CA LYS A 73 0.35 -4.78 9.70
C LYS A 73 -0.91 -5.47 9.21
N VAL A 74 -0.78 -6.41 8.27
CA VAL A 74 -1.91 -7.22 7.81
C VAL A 74 -2.15 -8.35 8.80
N GLU A 75 -3.28 -8.29 9.50
CA GLU A 75 -3.73 -9.35 10.41
C GLU A 75 -4.43 -10.50 9.68
N GLY A 76 -4.89 -10.24 8.45
CA GLY A 76 -5.48 -11.24 7.59
C GLY A 76 -6.52 -10.67 6.66
N PHE A 77 -7.53 -11.47 6.36
CA PHE A 77 -8.58 -11.12 5.41
C PHE A 77 -9.95 -11.16 6.09
N PRO A 78 -10.88 -10.27 5.73
CA PRO A 78 -12.23 -10.35 6.23
C PRO A 78 -12.91 -11.63 5.74
N VAL A 79 -13.74 -12.21 6.62
CA VAL A 79 -14.51 -13.44 6.33
C VAL A 79 -15.75 -13.11 5.46
N PHE A 80 -16.22 -11.87 5.51
CA PHE A 80 -17.33 -11.38 4.70
C PHE A 80 -16.86 -10.98 3.29
N GLY A 81 -17.64 -11.37 2.26
CA GLY A 81 -17.32 -11.08 0.85
C GLY A 81 -16.61 -12.21 0.10
N GLY A 82 -16.50 -13.40 0.71
CA GLY A 82 -15.92 -14.60 0.11
C GLY A 82 -14.42 -14.74 0.32
N LYS A 83 -13.88 -15.93 0.03
CA LYS A 83 -12.44 -16.21 0.22
C LYS A 83 -11.62 -15.31 -0.70
N PRO A 84 -10.62 -14.56 -0.18
CA PRO A 84 -9.68 -13.83 -1.02
C PRO A 84 -8.96 -14.83 -1.94
N SER A 85 -9.06 -14.63 -3.24
CA SER A 85 -8.44 -15.47 -4.26
C SER A 85 -7.67 -14.63 -5.26
N ALA A 86 -6.52 -15.14 -5.70
CA ALA A 86 -5.72 -14.45 -6.70
C ALA A 86 -6.56 -14.20 -7.96
N ASP A 87 -7.37 -15.17 -8.36
CA ASP A 87 -8.32 -15.07 -9.47
C ASP A 87 -9.29 -13.88 -9.32
N ARG A 88 -9.86 -13.64 -8.13
CA ARG A 88 -10.70 -12.45 -7.88
C ARG A 88 -9.89 -11.16 -7.99
N LEU A 89 -8.68 -11.13 -7.45
CA LEU A 89 -7.79 -9.98 -7.50
C LEU A 89 -7.37 -9.67 -8.95
N TYR A 90 -6.99 -10.67 -9.75
CA TYR A 90 -6.67 -10.51 -11.17
C TYR A 90 -7.88 -10.00 -11.97
N ARG A 91 -9.07 -10.54 -11.76
CA ARG A 91 -10.27 -10.12 -12.52
C ARG A 91 -10.80 -8.74 -12.17
N THR A 92 -10.74 -8.37 -10.89
CA THR A 92 -11.44 -7.16 -10.39
C THR A 92 -10.50 -6.05 -9.94
N GLY A 93 -9.23 -6.39 -9.71
CA GLY A 93 -8.26 -5.53 -9.04
C GLY A 93 -8.64 -5.20 -7.61
N ARG A 94 -9.56 -5.93 -6.96
CA ARG A 94 -10.04 -5.61 -5.61
C ARG A 94 -9.61 -6.65 -4.59
N ILE A 95 -9.20 -6.17 -3.42
CA ILE A 95 -8.91 -7.01 -2.26
C ILE A 95 -9.33 -6.29 -0.98
N ASP A 96 -9.86 -7.04 -0.03
CA ASP A 96 -10.19 -6.53 1.29
C ASP A 96 -9.17 -7.10 2.29
N LEU A 97 -8.58 -6.25 3.13
CA LEU A 97 -7.55 -6.61 4.11
C LEU A 97 -7.95 -6.17 5.51
N ASN A 98 -7.70 -7.01 6.51
CA ASN A 98 -7.74 -6.62 7.89
C ASN A 98 -6.36 -6.12 8.31
N VAL A 99 -6.29 -4.91 8.84
CA VAL A 99 -5.04 -4.28 9.25
C VAL A 99 -5.10 -3.77 10.68
N SER A 100 -3.94 -3.77 11.32
CA SER A 100 -3.66 -3.09 12.57
C SER A 100 -2.51 -2.11 12.36
N SER A 101 -2.28 -1.23 13.33
CA SER A 101 -1.06 -0.43 13.41
C SER A 101 -0.72 -0.26 14.89
N SER A 102 0.56 -0.21 15.20
CA SER A 102 1.06 0.24 16.50
C SER A 102 0.96 1.75 16.68
N ASP A 103 0.80 2.49 15.58
CA ASP A 103 0.71 3.95 15.59
C ASP A 103 -0.74 4.41 15.80
N GLU A 104 -0.93 5.47 16.58
CA GLU A 104 -2.25 6.13 16.76
C GLU A 104 -2.84 6.67 15.45
N GLY A 105 -2.01 6.77 14.40
CA GLY A 105 -2.41 7.28 13.09
C GLY A 105 -3.41 6.39 12.33
N LEU A 106 -3.69 5.17 12.79
CA LEU A 106 -4.63 4.26 12.12
C LEU A 106 -6.01 4.89 11.92
N ALA A 107 -6.51 5.61 12.93
CA ALA A 107 -7.81 6.30 12.88
C ALA A 107 -7.87 7.39 11.80
N ALA A 108 -6.72 7.90 11.36
CA ALA A 108 -6.67 8.87 10.30
C ALA A 108 -6.94 8.25 8.93
N LEU A 109 -6.83 6.92 8.74
CA LEU A 109 -6.88 6.32 7.40
C LEU A 109 -8.28 6.48 6.76
N ARG A 110 -8.33 6.90 5.49
CA ARG A 110 -9.59 7.19 4.78
C ARG A 110 -9.49 6.82 3.29
N PRO A 111 -10.62 6.75 2.55
CA PRO A 111 -10.60 6.58 1.10
C PRO A 111 -9.70 7.60 0.39
N GLY A 112 -9.08 7.18 -0.71
CA GLY A 112 -8.12 7.96 -1.48
C GLY A 112 -6.66 7.87 -1.01
N TRP A 113 -6.40 7.23 0.13
CA TRP A 113 -5.04 6.86 0.53
C TRP A 113 -4.44 5.83 -0.43
N GLN A 114 -3.12 5.88 -0.61
CA GLN A 114 -2.38 4.87 -1.35
C GLN A 114 -1.75 3.88 -0.37
N ILE A 115 -1.82 2.59 -0.67
CA ILE A 115 -1.16 1.52 0.05
C ILE A 115 -0.07 0.96 -0.86
N SER A 116 1.15 0.90 -0.35
CA SER A 116 2.26 0.15 -0.97
C SER A 116 2.43 -1.16 -0.21
N ALA A 117 2.41 -2.27 -0.93
CA ALA A 117 2.65 -3.61 -0.41
C ALA A 117 3.92 -4.21 -1.05
N PRO A 118 4.74 -4.95 -0.29
CA PRO A 118 5.86 -5.70 -0.87
C PRO A 118 5.34 -6.83 -1.76
N LEU A 119 6.09 -7.17 -2.81
CA LEU A 119 5.78 -8.30 -3.69
C LEU A 119 6.36 -9.65 -3.22
N SER A 120 7.35 -9.63 -2.32
CA SER A 120 8.20 -10.76 -1.92
C SER A 120 7.87 -11.41 -0.57
#